data_AF-A5FUV1-F1
#
_entry.id   AF-A5FUV1-F1
#
_cell.length_a   1.000
_cell.length_b   1.000
_cell.length_c   1.000
_cell.angle_alpha   90.00
_cell.angle_beta   90.00
_cell.angle_gamma   90.00
#
_symmetry.space_group_name_H-M   'P 1'
#
loop_
_entity.id
_entity.type
_entity.pdbx_description
1 polymer ?
#
loop_
_entity_poly.entity_id
_entity_poly.type
_entity_poly.pdbx_seq_one_letter_code
_entity_poly.pdbx_strand_id
1 'polypeptide(L)'
;MAESPKSKHGAEHNPMSAFMPDFDFTKAFSSIKVPAMADAEVVLAAYRRNLEALSEANRVALEGAQAVARRHMEIMQKTMADLSEQLRNLSSVSTPQDRAAQQAELLKHAYESAVANMRDLGDLIQRSSHDAVETLNKRFSEAMDEMKHLVEPKKKS
;
A
#
# COMPACT_ATOMS: atom_id res chain seq x y z
N MET A 1 12.92 10.24 56.06
CA MET A 1 13.50 10.48 54.73
C MET A 1 13.89 9.15 54.12
N ALA A 2 13.20 8.75 53.05
CA ALA A 2 13.70 7.92 51.95
C ALA A 2 12.55 7.73 50.96
N GLU A 3 12.53 8.56 49.92
CA GLU A 3 11.67 8.35 48.74
C GLU A 3 12.15 7.13 47.95
N SER A 4 11.22 6.44 47.29
CA SER A 4 11.54 5.50 46.20
C SER A 4 10.63 5.77 45.01
N PRO A 5 11.14 5.57 43.77
CA PRO A 5 10.72 6.35 42.61
C PRO A 5 9.53 5.74 41.86
N LYS A 6 8.69 6.61 41.28
CA LYS A 6 7.62 6.22 40.37
C LYS A 6 8.20 5.68 39.05
N SER A 7 7.97 4.40 38.79
CA SER A 7 8.23 3.76 37.49
C SER A 7 7.36 4.40 36.41
N LYS A 8 7.99 5.08 35.45
CA LYS A 8 7.36 5.53 34.21
C LYS A 8 7.11 4.31 33.33
N HIS A 9 5.84 3.94 33.16
CA HIS A 9 5.43 2.97 32.14
C HIS A 9 5.78 3.53 30.76
N GLY A 10 6.56 2.78 30.00
CA GLY A 10 6.83 3.04 28.60
C GLY A 10 5.53 2.93 27.80
N ALA A 11 5.12 4.03 27.18
CA ALA A 11 4.13 3.97 26.13
C ALA A 11 4.82 3.35 24.91
N GLU A 12 4.48 2.09 24.63
CA GLU A 12 4.80 1.45 23.36
C GLU A 12 4.29 2.35 22.22
N HIS A 13 5.23 2.77 21.37
CA HIS A 13 4.96 3.72 20.30
C HIS A 13 4.19 3.03 19.18
N ASN A 14 2.88 2.92 19.33
CA ASN A 14 1.98 2.43 18.30
C ASN A 14 1.89 3.49 17.19
N PRO A 15 2.36 3.26 15.95
CA PRO A 15 2.40 4.28 14.89
C PRO A 15 1.01 4.83 14.50
N MET A 16 -0.06 4.14 14.90
CA MET A 16 -1.45 4.59 14.73
C MET A 16 -1.80 5.81 15.59
N SER A 17 -1.16 6.03 16.74
CA SER A 17 -1.48 7.15 17.64
C SER A 17 -1.03 8.52 17.11
N ALA A 18 -0.02 8.54 16.23
CA ALA A 18 0.47 9.76 15.60
C ALA A 18 -0.50 10.31 14.53
N PHE A 19 -1.33 9.44 13.94
CA PHE A 19 -2.27 9.82 12.88
C PHE A 19 -3.66 10.22 13.40
N MET A 20 -4.04 9.80 14.61
CA MET A 20 -5.35 10.11 15.22
C MET A 20 -5.20 10.39 16.72
N PRO A 21 -4.61 11.54 17.10
CA PRO A 21 -4.30 11.87 18.49
C PRO A 21 -5.54 12.04 19.38
N ASP A 22 -6.69 12.38 18.78
CA ASP A 22 -7.96 12.61 19.49
C ASP A 22 -8.91 11.40 19.45
N PHE A 23 -8.52 10.30 18.80
CA PHE A 23 -9.37 9.12 18.69
C PHE A 23 -9.11 8.13 19.84
N ASP A 24 -9.91 8.26 20.90
CA ASP A 24 -9.87 7.33 22.04
C ASP A 24 -10.58 6.01 21.70
N PHE A 25 -9.81 5.06 21.16
CA PHE A 25 -10.29 3.70 20.86
C PHE A 25 -10.91 3.01 22.08
N THR A 26 -10.47 3.32 23.29
CA THR A 26 -10.98 2.71 24.54
C THR A 26 -12.40 3.20 24.84
N LYS A 27 -12.66 4.49 24.61
CA LYS A 27 -13.98 5.10 24.79
C LYS A 27 -14.94 4.72 23.67
N ALA A 28 -14.45 4.62 22.44
CA ALA A 28 -15.22 4.06 21.32
C ALA A 28 -15.58 2.58 21.55
N PHE A 29 -14.66 1.76 22.08
CA PHE A 29 -14.91 0.35 22.32
C PHE A 29 -15.81 0.09 23.55
N SER A 30 -15.67 0.88 24.63
CA SER A 30 -16.53 0.76 25.82
C SER A 30 -17.97 1.25 25.62
N SER A 31 -18.21 2.09 24.61
CA SER A 31 -19.56 2.49 24.18
C SER A 31 -20.22 1.47 23.24
N ILE A 32 -19.44 0.54 22.65
CA ILE A 32 -19.96 -0.65 21.99
C ILE A 32 -20.36 -1.64 23.08
N LYS A 33 -21.63 -1.60 23.50
CA LYS A 33 -22.22 -2.67 24.31
C LYS A 33 -22.31 -3.92 23.45
N VAL A 34 -21.35 -4.83 23.58
CA VAL A 34 -21.50 -6.20 23.07
C VAL A 34 -22.64 -6.82 23.88
N PRO A 35 -23.77 -7.20 23.26
CA PRO A 35 -24.87 -7.82 24.00
C PRO A 35 -24.35 -9.04 24.74
N ALA A 36 -24.72 -9.23 26.00
CA ALA A 36 -24.32 -10.38 26.82
C ALA A 36 -24.77 -11.76 26.24
N MET A 37 -25.41 -11.74 25.07
CA MET A 37 -25.96 -12.87 24.31
C MET A 37 -25.30 -13.01 22.93
N ALA A 38 -24.21 -12.29 22.64
CA ALA A 38 -23.47 -12.47 21.39
C ALA A 38 -22.67 -13.78 21.44
N ASP A 39 -22.84 -14.61 20.41
CA ASP A 39 -22.18 -15.90 20.30
C ASP A 39 -20.66 -15.71 20.21
N ALA A 40 -19.93 -16.13 21.24
CA ALA A 40 -18.48 -15.89 21.36
C ALA A 40 -17.70 -16.51 20.19
N GLU A 41 -18.21 -17.60 19.61
CA GLU A 41 -17.63 -18.22 18.41
C GLU A 41 -17.74 -17.32 17.18
N VAL A 42 -18.87 -16.61 17.03
CA VAL A 42 -19.09 -15.68 15.91
C VAL A 42 -18.17 -14.47 16.02
N VAL A 43 -17.98 -13.94 17.23
CA VAL A 43 -17.05 -12.83 17.47
C VAL A 43 -15.60 -13.25 17.18
N LEU A 44 -15.16 -14.41 17.69
CA LEU A 44 -13.82 -14.93 17.42
C LEU A 44 -13.59 -15.21 15.93
N ALA A 45 -14.59 -15.74 15.22
CA ALA A 45 -14.52 -15.94 13.78
C ALA A 45 -14.37 -14.62 13.02
N ALA A 46 -15.10 -13.56 13.43
CA ALA A 46 -14.97 -12.23 12.84
C ALA A 46 -13.57 -11.62 13.06
N TYR A 47 -12.98 -11.80 14.26
CA TYR A 47 -11.59 -11.38 14.52
C TYR A 47 -10.60 -12.10 13.62
N ARG A 48 -10.76 -13.43 13.45
CA ARG A 48 -9.91 -14.20 12.55
C ARG A 48 -9.99 -13.71 11.11
N ARG A 49 -11.21 -13.47 10.60
CA ARG A 49 -11.43 -12.93 9.24
C ARG A 49 -10.80 -11.55 9.06
N ASN A 50 -10.84 -10.70 10.10
CA ASN A 50 -10.17 -9.39 10.06
C ASN A 50 -8.65 -9.53 9.92
N LEU A 51 -8.04 -10.44 10.68
CA LEU A 51 -6.60 -10.71 10.59
C LEU A 51 -6.21 -11.28 9.21
N GLU A 52 -7.02 -12.18 8.67
CA GLU A 52 -6.82 -12.73 7.33
C GLU A 52 -6.90 -11.63 6.26
N ALA A 53 -7.89 -10.73 6.33
CA ALA A 53 -8.01 -9.61 5.40
C ALA A 53 -6.84 -8.61 5.50
N LEU A 54 -6.36 -8.30 6.71
CA LEU A 54 -5.18 -7.46 6.91
C LEU A 54 -3.91 -8.13 6.36
N SER A 55 -3.75 -9.43 6.60
CA SER A 55 -2.64 -10.20 6.07
C SER A 55 -2.65 -10.20 4.54
N GLU A 56 -3.82 -10.36 3.94
CA GLU A 56 -3.98 -10.37 2.49
C GLU A 56 -3.72 -8.99 1.87
N ALA A 57 -4.26 -7.92 2.46
CA ALA A 57 -3.96 -6.56 2.02
C ALA A 57 -2.45 -6.25 2.10
N ASN A 58 -1.78 -6.71 3.16
CA ASN A 58 -0.32 -6.60 3.28
C ASN A 58 0.41 -7.41 2.20
N ARG A 59 -0.05 -8.62 1.89
CA ARG A 59 0.50 -9.44 0.80
C ARG A 59 0.41 -8.71 -0.54
N VAL A 60 -0.75 -8.17 -0.88
CA VAL A 60 -0.99 -7.40 -2.11
C VAL A 60 -0.10 -6.16 -2.17
N ALA A 61 0.05 -5.43 -1.07
CA ALA A 61 0.95 -4.28 -1.00
C ALA A 61 2.43 -4.69 -1.22
N LEU A 62 2.88 -5.79 -0.60
CA LEU A 62 4.24 -6.32 -0.81
C LEU A 62 4.48 -6.75 -2.26
N GLU A 63 3.51 -7.42 -2.87
CA GLU A 63 3.59 -7.86 -4.27
C GLU A 63 3.69 -6.66 -5.22
N GLY A 64 2.94 -5.59 -4.95
CA GLY A 64 3.06 -4.32 -5.66
C GLY A 64 4.44 -3.68 -5.51
N ALA A 65 4.97 -3.60 -4.29
CA ALA A 65 6.32 -3.08 -4.05
C ALA A 65 7.39 -3.90 -4.80
N GLN A 66 7.25 -5.23 -4.82
CA GLN A 66 8.14 -6.08 -5.61
C GLN A 66 7.97 -5.86 -7.12
N ALA A 67 6.75 -5.65 -7.61
CA ALA A 67 6.50 -5.34 -9.02
C ALA A 67 7.15 -4.02 -9.44
N VAL A 68 7.04 -2.99 -8.60
CA VAL A 68 7.73 -1.70 -8.79
C VAL A 68 9.25 -1.88 -8.81
N ALA A 69 9.81 -2.65 -7.88
CA ALA A 69 11.25 -2.91 -7.83
C ALA A 69 11.75 -3.66 -9.10
N ARG A 70 11.00 -4.68 -9.55
CA ARG A 70 11.29 -5.37 -10.81
C ARG A 70 11.24 -4.41 -12.00
N ARG A 71 10.21 -3.58 -12.08
CA ARG A 71 10.06 -2.60 -13.16
C ARG A 71 11.20 -1.57 -13.16
N HIS A 72 11.64 -1.13 -11.99
CA HIS A 72 12.78 -0.23 -11.87
C HIS A 72 14.08 -0.85 -12.41
N MET A 73 14.33 -2.14 -12.14
CA MET A 73 15.48 -2.87 -12.69
C MET A 73 15.39 -3.03 -14.21
N GLU A 74 14.21 -3.32 -14.76
CA GLU A 74 14.01 -3.39 -16.22
C GLU A 74 14.30 -2.05 -16.90
N ILE A 75 13.82 -0.95 -16.31
CA ILE A 75 14.09 0.41 -16.80
C ILE A 75 15.59 0.69 -16.80
N MET A 76 16.31 0.31 -15.74
CA MET A 76 17.76 0.47 -15.67
C MET A 76 18.50 -0.34 -16.75
N GLN A 77 18.13 -1.61 -16.94
CA GLN A 77 18.72 -2.46 -17.98
C GLN A 77 18.49 -1.88 -19.38
N LYS A 78 17.25 -1.45 -19.66
CA LYS A 78 16.92 -0.82 -20.94
C LYS A 78 17.72 0.47 -21.15
N THR A 79 17.83 1.32 -20.14
CA THR A 79 18.57 2.58 -20.22
C THR A 79 20.06 2.35 -20.52
N MET A 80 20.68 1.31 -19.94
CA MET A 80 22.07 0.96 -20.22
C MET A 80 22.27 0.40 -21.65
N ALA A 81 21.30 -0.37 -22.14
CA ALA A 81 21.29 -0.86 -23.51
C ALA A 81 21.16 0.31 -24.51
N ASP A 82 20.18 1.20 -24.29
CA ASP A 82 19.94 2.39 -25.09
C ASP A 82 21.18 3.29 -25.12
N LEU A 83 21.83 3.55 -23.97
CA LEU A 83 23.06 4.33 -23.91
C LEU A 83 24.20 3.71 -24.73
N SER A 84 24.36 2.38 -24.63
CA SER A 84 25.41 1.65 -25.37
C SER A 84 25.20 1.73 -26.88
N GLU A 85 23.95 1.65 -27.33
CA GLU A 85 23.57 1.81 -28.73
C GLU A 85 23.81 3.24 -29.21
N GLN A 86 23.40 4.24 -28.42
CA GLN A 86 23.60 5.66 -28.75
C GLN A 86 25.08 6.03 -28.89
N LEU A 87 25.94 5.54 -28.00
CA LEU A 87 27.39 5.73 -28.09
C LEU A 87 27.97 5.11 -29.37
N ARG A 88 27.47 3.93 -29.77
CA ARG A 88 27.89 3.26 -31.00
C ARG A 88 27.43 4.05 -32.23
N ASN A 89 26.21 4.59 -32.22
CA ASN A 89 25.68 5.40 -33.31
C ASN A 89 26.41 6.75 -33.46
N LEU A 90 26.77 7.42 -32.37
CA LEU A 90 27.53 8.67 -32.39
C LEU A 90 28.92 8.52 -33.04
N SER A 91 29.54 7.34 -32.91
CA SER A 91 30.84 7.06 -33.55
C SER A 91 30.78 6.99 -35.08
N SER A 92 29.57 6.93 -35.66
CA SER A 92 29.34 6.78 -37.10
C SER A 92 29.02 8.10 -37.83
N VAL A 93 28.82 9.21 -37.10
CA VAL A 93 28.35 10.48 -37.69
C VAL A 93 29.47 11.45 -38.00
N SER A 94 29.54 11.85 -39.27
CA SER A 94 30.66 12.57 -39.87
C SER A 94 30.45 14.09 -40.02
N THR A 95 29.22 14.59 -40.17
CA THR A 95 28.96 16.04 -40.39
C THR A 95 28.33 16.76 -39.17
N PRO A 96 28.56 18.09 -38.99
CA PRO A 96 27.97 18.86 -37.89
C PRO A 96 26.44 18.95 -37.91
N GLN A 97 25.82 19.06 -39.09
CA GLN A 97 24.36 19.09 -39.24
C GLN A 97 23.71 17.77 -38.83
N ASP A 98 24.30 16.63 -39.22
CA ASP A 98 23.78 15.31 -38.84
C ASP A 98 23.86 15.09 -37.32
N ARG A 99 24.90 15.61 -36.67
CA ARG A 99 25.01 15.57 -35.20
C ARG A 99 23.90 16.36 -34.50
N ALA A 100 23.53 17.53 -35.02
CA ALA A 100 22.47 18.36 -34.44
C ALA A 100 21.09 17.68 -34.55
N ALA A 101 20.78 17.10 -35.71
CA ALA A 101 19.54 16.33 -35.91
C ALA A 101 19.49 15.11 -34.99
N GLN A 102 20.60 14.38 -34.87
CA GLN A 102 20.68 13.21 -33.99
C GLN A 102 20.54 13.59 -32.51
N GLN A 103 21.12 14.71 -32.06
CA GLN A 103 20.92 15.22 -30.69
C GLN A 103 19.46 15.53 -30.39
N ALA A 104 18.72 16.12 -31.34
CA ALA A 104 17.30 16.40 -31.17
C ALA A 104 16.46 15.12 -31.03
N GLU A 105 16.73 14.10 -31.86
CA GLU A 105 16.06 12.79 -31.76
C GLU A 105 16.40 12.05 -30.47
N LEU A 106 17.66 12.12 -30.01
CA LEU A 106 18.07 11.56 -28.72
C LEU A 106 17.31 12.19 -27.55
N LEU A 107 17.19 13.52 -27.55
CA LEU A 107 16.45 14.24 -26.53
C LEU A 107 14.95 13.87 -26.54
N LYS A 108 14.34 13.81 -27.73
CA LYS A 108 12.94 13.41 -27.90
C LYS A 108 12.71 11.98 -27.37
N HIS A 109 13.54 11.03 -27.79
CA HIS A 109 13.45 9.64 -27.35
C HIS A 109 13.63 9.51 -25.83
N ALA A 110 14.59 10.23 -25.25
CA ALA A 110 14.81 10.24 -23.80
C ALA A 110 13.59 10.78 -23.05
N TYR A 111 12.96 11.85 -23.55
CA TYR A 111 11.75 12.41 -22.95
C TYR A 111 10.57 11.44 -23.03
N GLU A 112 10.29 10.89 -24.21
CA GLU A 112 9.21 9.91 -24.42
C GLU A 112 9.39 8.68 -23.52
N SER A 113 10.62 8.16 -23.43
CA SER A 113 10.95 7.03 -22.56
C SER A 113 10.76 7.38 -21.08
N ALA A 114 11.21 8.55 -20.63
CA ALA A 114 11.03 8.98 -19.23
C ALA A 114 9.54 9.10 -18.86
N VAL A 115 8.74 9.70 -19.74
CA VAL A 115 7.29 9.84 -19.51
C VAL A 115 6.58 8.49 -19.50
N ALA A 116 6.93 7.58 -20.40
CA ALA A 116 6.38 6.22 -20.41
C ALA A 116 6.72 5.47 -19.11
N ASN A 117 7.99 5.51 -18.69
CA ASN A 117 8.44 4.88 -17.45
C ASN A 117 7.73 5.42 -16.21
N MET A 118 7.53 6.74 -16.13
CA MET A 118 6.79 7.36 -15.01
C MET A 118 5.32 6.92 -14.99
N ARG A 119 4.67 6.80 -16.14
CA ARG A 119 3.29 6.32 -16.25
C ARG A 119 3.17 4.87 -15.79
N ASP A 120 4.03 3.99 -16.30
CA ASP A 120 4.00 2.57 -15.94
C ASP A 120 4.21 2.35 -14.44
N LEU A 121 5.15 3.08 -13.83
CA LEU A 121 5.40 3.02 -12.39
C LEU A 121 4.22 3.58 -11.59
N GLY A 122 3.62 4.68 -12.04
CA GLY A 122 2.43 5.27 -11.44
C GLY A 122 1.25 4.29 -11.45
N ASP A 123 0.99 3.66 -12.59
CA ASP A 123 -0.07 2.68 -12.76
C ASP A 123 0.12 1.47 -11.84
N LEU A 124 1.36 0.96 -11.71
CA LEU A 124 1.68 -0.14 -10.80
C LEU A 124 1.39 0.20 -9.34
N ILE A 125 1.82 1.39 -8.89
CA ILE A 125 1.61 1.85 -7.52
C ILE A 125 0.12 2.05 -7.24
N GLN A 126 -0.59 2.69 -8.17
CA GLN A 126 -2.03 2.96 -8.04
C GLN A 126 -2.83 1.66 -7.98
N ARG A 127 -2.55 0.70 -8.87
CA ARG A 127 -3.22 -0.61 -8.88
C ARG A 127 -2.99 -1.36 -7.57
N SER A 128 -1.74 -1.49 -7.12
CA SER A 128 -1.45 -2.19 -5.86
C SER A 128 -2.14 -1.55 -4.66
N SER A 129 -2.15 -0.22 -4.60
CA SER A 129 -2.83 0.51 -3.53
C SER A 129 -4.35 0.33 -3.58
N HIS A 130 -4.92 0.37 -4.79
CA HIS A 130 -6.34 0.13 -5.01
C HIS A 130 -6.74 -1.28 -4.56
N ASP A 131 -6.03 -2.30 -5.02
CA ASP A 131 -6.35 -3.71 -4.73
C ASP A 131 -6.25 -4.02 -3.23
N ALA A 132 -5.26 -3.44 -2.54
CA ALA A 132 -5.14 -3.54 -1.09
C ALA A 132 -6.33 -2.88 -0.36
N VAL A 133 -6.72 -1.66 -0.77
CA VAL A 133 -7.87 -0.95 -0.19
C VAL A 133 -9.19 -1.67 -0.49
N GLU A 134 -9.35 -2.22 -1.70
CA GLU A 134 -10.54 -2.99 -2.09
C GLU A 134 -10.71 -4.23 -1.20
N THR A 135 -9.61 -4.93 -0.91
CA THR A 135 -9.60 -6.07 0.03
C THR A 135 -10.13 -5.66 1.41
N LEU A 136 -9.68 -4.51 1.92
CA LEU A 136 -10.15 -3.99 3.21
C LEU A 136 -11.60 -3.52 3.17
N ASN A 137 -12.02 -2.81 2.12
CA ASN A 137 -13.39 -2.33 1.93
C ASN A 137 -14.40 -3.48 1.86
N LYS A 138 -14.04 -4.57 1.17
CA LYS A 138 -14.85 -5.78 1.12
C LYS A 138 -15.05 -6.34 2.53
N ARG A 139 -13.97 -6.52 3.29
CA ARG A 139 -14.07 -7.03 4.67
C ARG A 139 -14.87 -6.10 5.58
N PHE A 140 -14.72 -4.79 5.44
CA PHE A 140 -15.50 -3.81 6.18
C PHE A 140 -17.01 -3.98 5.90
N SER A 141 -17.38 -4.13 4.64
CA SER A 141 -18.78 -4.36 4.24
C SER A 141 -19.33 -5.66 4.85
N GLU A 142 -18.56 -6.75 4.76
CA GLU A 142 -18.91 -8.02 5.40
C GLU A 142 -19.05 -7.91 6.92
N ALA A 143 -18.18 -7.13 7.59
CA ALA A 143 -18.24 -6.92 9.03
C ALA A 143 -19.50 -6.14 9.45
N MET A 144 -19.97 -5.20 8.63
CA MET A 144 -21.22 -4.47 8.86
C MET A 144 -22.44 -5.39 8.71
N ASP A 145 -22.40 -6.35 7.78
CA ASP A 145 -23.48 -7.34 7.63
C ASP A 145 -23.48 -8.37 8.78
N GLU A 146 -22.30 -8.83 9.20
CA GLU A 146 -22.14 -9.66 10.41
C GLU A 146 -22.70 -8.95 11.65
N MET A 147 -22.45 -7.64 11.78
CA MET A 147 -22.99 -6.83 12.87
C MET A 147 -24.52 -6.81 12.84
N LYS A 148 -25.15 -6.58 11.68
CA LYS A 148 -26.62 -6.59 11.56
C LYS A 148 -27.22 -7.92 12.03
N HIS A 149 -26.62 -9.05 11.63
CA HIS A 149 -27.07 -10.37 12.05
C HIS A 149 -26.94 -10.61 13.56
N LEU A 150 -25.96 -9.98 14.23
CA LEU A 150 -25.79 -10.07 15.68
C LEU A 150 -26.82 -9.22 16.46
N VAL A 151 -27.34 -8.14 15.86
CA VAL A 151 -28.36 -7.27 16.50
C VAL A 151 -29.80 -7.65 16.14
N GLU A 152 -30.00 -8.46 15.10
CA GLU A 152 -31.33 -8.98 14.76
C GLU A 152 -31.85 -9.91 15.87
N PRO A 153 -33.05 -9.65 16.42
CA PRO A 153 -33.62 -10.52 17.44
C PRO A 153 -33.92 -11.90 16.82
N LYS A 154 -33.38 -12.98 17.41
CA LYS A 154 -33.79 -14.35 17.09
C LYS A 154 -35.33 -14.42 17.20
N LYS A 155 -36.02 -14.58 16.07
CA LYS A 155 -37.45 -14.94 16.08
C LYS A 155 -37.59 -16.25 16.82
N LYS A 156 -38.19 -16.21 18.01
CA LYS A 156 -38.57 -17.40 18.78
C LYS A 156 -39.52 -18.23 17.91
N SER A 157 -39.12 -19.46 17.59
CA SER A 157 -40.04 -20.52 17.15
C SER A 157 -40.70 -21.16 18.36
#